data_AF-A0A3L7SNI4-F1
#
_entry.id   AF-A0A3L7SNI4-F1
#
_cell.length_a   1.000
_cell.length_b   1.000
_cell.length_c   1.000
_cell.angle_alpha   90.00
_cell.angle_beta   90.00
_cell.angle_gamma   90.00
#
_symmetry.space_group_name_H-M   'P 1'
#
loop_
_entity.id
_entity.type
_entity.pdbx_description
1 polymer ?
#
loop_
_entity_poly.entity_id
_entity_poly.type
_entity_poly.pdbx_seq_one_letter_code
_entity_poly.pdbx_strand_id
1 'polypeptide(L)'
;MLISIHRGLIVPCLFLLGAHLVAVAPCCMADDVSVFKKPVLAEASLELQSRAILLAKHGQMESALMISEQAVKVAPFSWLAQYNLACFYAQNDRVEESLKSIEQAINLGFRGAKLIENDEDFKSIRELPEFKRLLEETKKSGKPQELKLSPFQDNIAWVGAENTIWDEPTNLLRTGFEWKRPARPTSVILEHGELGNRLRKWFIEGTAAGHFGDLYDNCDRDHSNLKYSQFPQLHRIEYRPEIIGDISFGLQNRFLHGGVVLGNSSTSLVNVPIWRSNPRRAYVTPSSMGTLARHYSHNHLYVYPEHQDHDPGRNGAGGYGDVYPTNTPYLLISQGSSYSDQPFLDALACTMASFRPEVKQEIVKLGLMAPTLQQIFRSCYKPAQKQDAYLTGIAHPSVFDGTQIDAMKMVEVAHSMKMETIPPLARLHVEQQEQGHLGQDYFDVVEMETLF
;
A
#
# COMPACT_ATOMS: atom_id res chain seq x y z
N MET A 1 -12.46 4.08 -5.27
CA MET A 1 -12.92 5.46 -5.05
C MET A 1 -13.45 5.93 -6.40
N LEU A 2 -14.77 5.80 -6.62
CA LEU A 2 -15.45 6.20 -7.85
C LEU A 2 -16.37 7.34 -7.44
N ILE A 3 -16.08 8.54 -7.92
CA ILE A 3 -16.77 9.76 -7.51
C ILE A 3 -17.89 9.98 -8.51
N SER A 4 -19.12 9.55 -8.19
CA SER A 4 -20.29 10.05 -8.89
C SER A 4 -20.44 11.52 -8.50
N ILE A 5 -20.66 12.42 -9.47
CA ILE A 5 -20.80 13.86 -9.20
C ILE A 5 -21.99 14.13 -8.26
N HIS A 6 -22.92 13.17 -8.13
CA HIS A 6 -24.07 13.21 -7.22
C HIS A 6 -23.90 12.44 -5.90
N ARG A 7 -22.81 11.69 -5.68
CA ARG A 7 -22.52 11.06 -4.37
C ARG A 7 -21.16 11.50 -3.86
N GLY A 8 -21.22 12.44 -2.91
CA GLY A 8 -20.07 13.11 -2.34
C GLY A 8 -19.07 12.17 -1.67
N LEU A 9 -17.82 12.32 -2.09
CA LEU A 9 -16.68 12.35 -1.18
C LEU A 9 -15.93 13.66 -1.48
N ILE A 10 -15.70 14.47 -0.46
CA ILE A 10 -14.79 15.62 -0.52
C ILE A 10 -13.38 15.07 -0.28
N VAL A 11 -12.48 15.22 -1.25
CA VAL A 11 -11.06 14.90 -1.11
C VAL A 11 -10.29 16.19 -1.42
N PRO A 12 -9.38 16.67 -0.54
CA PRO A 12 -8.78 17.97 -0.73
C PRO A 12 -7.62 17.96 -1.72
N CYS A 13 -7.60 19.00 -2.54
CA CYS A 13 -6.48 19.45 -3.35
C CYS A 13 -5.27 19.83 -2.46
N LEU A 14 -4.07 19.36 -2.80
CA LEU A 14 -2.83 19.98 -2.33
C LEU A 14 -2.46 21.13 -3.29
N PHE A 15 -2.38 22.35 -2.76
CA PHE A 15 -1.58 23.43 -3.35
C PHE A 15 -0.25 23.49 -2.61
N LEU A 16 0.86 23.21 -3.30
CA LEU A 16 2.13 23.95 -3.29
C LEU A 16 3.24 23.13 -3.97
N LEU A 17 3.52 23.44 -5.24
CA LEU A 17 4.89 23.75 -5.69
C LEU A 17 4.89 24.25 -7.15
N GLY A 18 5.40 25.48 -7.31
CA GLY A 18 6.25 25.91 -8.42
C GLY A 18 5.73 25.69 -9.84
N ALA A 19 5.31 26.79 -10.47
CA ALA A 19 5.35 26.93 -11.92
C ALA A 19 6.76 26.57 -12.43
N HIS A 20 6.88 25.46 -13.15
CA HIS A 20 7.77 25.26 -14.32
C HIS A 20 7.70 23.79 -14.77
N LEU A 21 6.85 23.52 -15.78
CA LEU A 21 7.10 22.60 -16.91
C LEU A 21 5.78 22.40 -17.68
N VAL A 22 5.41 23.37 -18.51
CA VAL A 22 4.58 23.10 -19.69
C VAL A 22 5.54 22.92 -20.85
N ALA A 23 6.22 21.77 -20.88
CA ALA A 23 6.67 21.22 -22.14
C ALA A 23 5.48 20.41 -22.67
N VAL A 24 4.90 20.85 -23.78
CA VAL A 24 3.90 20.08 -24.52
C VAL A 24 4.58 18.78 -24.95
N ALA A 25 4.37 17.72 -24.17
CA ALA A 25 4.81 16.39 -24.56
C ALA A 25 4.03 16.00 -25.82
N PRO A 26 4.70 15.44 -26.85
CA PRO A 26 4.00 14.87 -28.00
C PRO A 26 2.99 13.84 -27.49
N CYS A 27 1.82 13.78 -28.13
CA CYS A 27 0.72 12.88 -27.81
C CYS A 27 1.22 11.44 -27.69
N CYS A 28 1.61 11.02 -26.49
CA CYS A 28 2.08 9.68 -26.21
C CYS A 28 0.85 8.79 -26.18
N MET A 29 0.86 7.74 -27.00
CA MET A 29 -0.21 6.75 -27.00
C MET A 29 -0.25 6.07 -25.62
N ALA A 30 -1.43 5.64 -25.17
CA ALA A 30 -1.63 5.05 -23.85
C ALA A 30 -0.67 3.86 -23.54
N ASP A 31 -0.23 3.15 -24.57
CA ASP A 31 0.64 1.97 -24.48
C ASP A 31 2.14 2.30 -24.32
N ASP A 32 2.56 3.54 -24.61
CA ASP A 32 3.97 3.94 -24.57
C ASP A 32 4.44 4.38 -23.16
N VAL A 33 3.51 4.53 -22.22
CA VAL A 33 3.82 4.97 -20.85
C VAL A 33 4.30 3.78 -20.02
N SER A 34 5.56 3.86 -19.58
CA SER A 34 6.14 2.90 -18.64
C SER A 34 5.21 2.66 -17.45
N VAL A 35 4.99 1.39 -17.10
CA VAL A 35 4.14 0.97 -15.98
C VAL A 35 4.53 1.68 -14.67
N PHE A 36 5.82 1.94 -14.47
CA PHE A 36 6.36 2.61 -13.27
C PHE A 36 6.04 4.10 -13.21
N LYS A 37 5.70 4.74 -14.33
CA LYS A 37 5.27 6.15 -14.38
C LYS A 37 3.77 6.31 -14.17
N LYS A 38 2.98 5.26 -14.41
CA LYS A 38 1.52 5.31 -14.34
C LYS A 38 0.98 5.80 -12.99
N PRO A 39 1.51 5.36 -11.81
CA PRO A 39 0.97 5.80 -10.53
C PRO A 39 1.03 7.31 -10.28
N VAL A 40 2.16 7.93 -10.61
CA VAL A 40 2.38 9.37 -10.40
C VAL A 40 1.54 10.20 -11.38
N LEU A 41 1.46 9.76 -12.64
CA LEU A 41 0.62 10.42 -13.65
C LEU A 41 -0.87 10.28 -13.31
N ALA A 42 -1.30 9.14 -12.77
CA ALA A 42 -2.66 8.94 -12.32
C ALA A 42 -3.01 9.81 -11.09
N GLU A 43 -2.08 10.02 -10.16
CA GLU A 43 -2.24 10.96 -9.05
C GLU A 43 -2.45 12.39 -9.56
N ALA A 44 -1.58 12.86 -10.46
CA ALA A 44 -1.73 14.18 -11.08
C ALA A 44 -3.06 14.31 -11.86
N SER A 45 -3.48 13.26 -12.56
CA SER A 45 -4.78 13.23 -13.25
C SER A 45 -5.95 13.29 -12.26
N LEU A 46 -5.88 12.58 -11.12
CA LEU A 46 -6.93 12.58 -10.09
C LEU A 46 -7.07 13.95 -9.42
N GLU A 47 -5.96 14.67 -9.21
CA GLU A 47 -5.99 16.05 -8.71
C GLU A 47 -6.72 16.99 -9.67
N LEU A 48 -6.44 16.88 -10.98
CA LEU A 48 -7.16 17.65 -12.01
C LEU A 48 -8.65 17.29 -12.05
N GLN A 49 -9.00 16.01 -11.95
CA GLN A 49 -10.40 15.57 -11.90
C GLN A 49 -11.14 16.12 -10.68
N SER A 50 -10.49 16.10 -9.50
CA SER A 50 -11.05 16.67 -8.27
C SER A 50 -11.31 18.17 -8.43
N ARG A 51 -10.39 18.89 -9.08
CA ARG A 51 -10.58 20.31 -9.44
C ARG A 51 -11.72 20.52 -10.42
N ALA A 52 -11.85 19.69 -11.45
CA ALA A 52 -12.96 19.76 -12.42
C ALA A 52 -14.32 19.60 -11.72
N ILE A 53 -14.44 18.65 -10.80
CA ILE A 53 -15.65 18.43 -9.99
C ILE A 53 -15.99 19.68 -9.16
N LEU A 54 -14.99 20.30 -8.52
CA LEU A 54 -15.21 21.54 -7.75
C LEU A 54 -15.68 22.69 -8.65
N LEU A 55 -15.11 22.85 -9.84
CA LEU A 55 -15.52 23.88 -10.80
C LEU A 55 -16.98 23.68 -11.25
N ALA A 56 -17.36 22.43 -11.58
CA ALA A 56 -18.73 22.11 -11.97
C ALA A 56 -19.73 22.40 -10.84
N LYS A 57 -19.39 22.11 -9.58
CA LYS A 57 -20.21 22.46 -8.41
C LYS A 57 -20.43 23.96 -8.26
N HIS A 58 -19.51 24.79 -8.75
CA HIS A 58 -19.64 26.25 -8.76
C HIS A 58 -20.27 26.80 -10.06
N GLY A 59 -20.85 25.94 -10.90
CA GLY A 59 -21.49 26.32 -12.16
C GLY A 59 -20.51 26.64 -13.29
N GLN A 60 -19.21 26.40 -13.12
CA GLN A 60 -18.17 26.69 -14.12
C GLN A 60 -17.94 25.47 -15.04
N MET A 61 -19.00 25.03 -15.74
CA MET A 61 -19.00 23.77 -16.48
C MET A 61 -17.96 23.72 -17.62
N GLU A 62 -17.82 24.80 -18.40
CA GLU A 62 -16.81 24.84 -19.48
C GLU A 62 -15.38 24.69 -18.95
N SER A 63 -15.07 25.31 -17.80
CA SER A 63 -13.77 25.18 -17.15
C SER A 63 -13.57 23.77 -16.58
N ALA A 64 -14.62 23.18 -15.99
CA ALA A 64 -14.59 21.80 -15.52
C ALA A 64 -14.25 20.83 -16.67
N LEU A 65 -14.92 20.99 -17.82
CA LEU A 65 -14.68 20.16 -18.99
C LEU A 65 -13.25 20.31 -19.52
N MET A 66 -12.74 21.54 -19.65
CA MET A 66 -11.35 21.80 -20.06
C MET A 66 -10.32 21.12 -19.15
N ILE A 67 -10.53 21.21 -17.83
CA ILE A 67 -9.63 20.58 -16.84
C ILE A 67 -9.74 19.06 -16.91
N SER A 68 -10.94 18.50 -17.11
CA SER A 68 -11.13 17.05 -17.28
C SER A 68 -10.45 16.52 -18.55
N GLU A 69 -10.51 17.27 -19.65
CA GLU A 69 -9.76 16.94 -20.87
C GLU A 69 -8.25 16.98 -20.65
N GLN A 70 -7.75 17.92 -19.83
CA GLN A 70 -6.35 17.94 -19.41
C GLN A 70 -5.98 16.73 -18.55
N ALA A 71 -6.86 16.29 -17.66
CA ALA A 71 -6.63 15.10 -16.83
C ALA A 71 -6.44 13.83 -17.68
N VAL A 72 -7.24 13.67 -18.74
CA VAL A 72 -7.08 12.58 -19.72
C VAL A 72 -5.76 12.71 -20.49
N LYS A 73 -5.31 13.92 -20.84
CA LYS A 73 -4.01 14.11 -21.50
C LYS A 73 -2.83 13.73 -20.59
N VAL A 74 -2.93 13.95 -19.28
CA VAL A 74 -1.90 13.57 -18.29
C VAL A 74 -1.83 12.06 -18.11
N ALA A 75 -2.99 11.39 -18.03
CA ALA A 75 -3.09 9.95 -17.87
C ALA A 75 -3.96 9.32 -18.97
N PRO A 76 -3.48 9.23 -20.22
CA PRO A 76 -4.27 8.72 -21.35
C PRO A 76 -4.61 7.23 -21.23
N PHE A 77 -3.91 6.53 -20.33
CA PHE A 77 -4.09 5.12 -20.00
C PHE A 77 -5.09 4.89 -18.85
N SER A 78 -5.61 5.96 -18.23
CA SER A 78 -6.53 5.88 -17.08
C SER A 78 -7.96 5.71 -17.55
N TRP A 79 -8.57 4.56 -17.24
CA TRP A 79 -10.00 4.40 -17.51
C TRP A 79 -10.83 5.31 -16.59
N LEU A 80 -10.33 5.66 -15.40
CA LEU A 80 -11.03 6.54 -14.46
C LEU A 80 -11.14 7.96 -15.02
N ALA A 81 -10.05 8.48 -15.60
CA ALA A 81 -10.05 9.80 -16.24
C ALA A 81 -11.02 9.85 -17.42
N GLN A 82 -11.05 8.80 -18.26
CA GLN A 82 -11.98 8.71 -19.39
C GLN A 82 -13.43 8.60 -18.94
N TYR A 83 -13.70 7.80 -17.89
CA TYR A 83 -15.02 7.67 -17.29
C TYR A 83 -15.53 9.03 -16.77
N ASN A 84 -14.70 9.74 -16.01
CA ASN A 84 -15.08 11.05 -15.47
C ASN A 84 -15.27 12.09 -16.58
N LEU A 85 -14.44 12.07 -17.63
CA LEU A 85 -14.64 12.91 -18.81
C LEU A 85 -15.98 12.61 -19.51
N ALA A 86 -16.36 11.33 -19.62
CA ALA A 86 -17.66 10.94 -20.17
C ALA A 86 -18.83 11.54 -19.39
N CYS A 87 -18.73 11.58 -18.05
CA CYS A 87 -19.73 12.20 -17.17
C CYS A 87 -19.88 13.69 -17.47
N PHE A 88 -18.76 14.43 -17.57
CA PHE A 88 -18.80 15.86 -17.93
C PHE A 88 -19.37 16.11 -19.33
N TYR A 89 -19.07 15.26 -20.32
CA TYR A 89 -19.69 15.37 -21.64
C TYR A 89 -21.21 15.14 -21.60
N ALA A 90 -21.69 14.14 -20.85
CA ALA A 90 -23.11 13.85 -20.73
C ALA A 90 -23.89 14.98 -20.04
N GLN A 91 -23.31 15.58 -19.00
CA GLN A 91 -23.88 16.73 -18.30
C GLN A 91 -23.92 18.01 -19.15
N ASN A 92 -23.13 18.08 -20.22
CA ASN A 92 -23.04 19.24 -21.12
C ASN A 92 -23.68 18.96 -22.49
N ASP A 93 -24.59 17.99 -22.58
CA ASP A 93 -25.31 17.58 -23.80
C ASP A 93 -24.40 17.19 -24.98
N ARG A 94 -23.13 16.84 -24.72
CA ARG A 94 -22.15 16.35 -25.69
C ARG A 94 -22.24 14.82 -25.81
N VAL A 95 -23.35 14.37 -26.38
CA VAL A 95 -23.77 12.95 -26.40
C VAL A 95 -22.75 12.05 -27.09
N GLU A 96 -22.30 12.42 -28.29
CA GLU A 96 -21.36 11.59 -29.08
C GLU A 96 -20.01 11.45 -28.37
N GLU A 97 -19.50 12.54 -27.79
CA GLU A 97 -18.23 12.55 -27.06
C GLU A 97 -18.31 11.77 -25.76
N SER A 98 -19.46 11.80 -25.07
CA SER A 98 -19.71 11.00 -23.87
C SER A 98 -19.67 9.50 -24.21
N LEU A 99 -20.41 9.06 -25.22
CA LEU A 99 -20.45 7.65 -25.64
C LEU A 99 -19.06 7.15 -26.06
N LYS A 100 -18.31 7.96 -26.81
CA LYS A 100 -16.92 7.66 -27.18
C LYS A 100 -15.99 7.53 -25.97
N SER A 101 -16.18 8.37 -24.96
CA SER A 101 -15.37 8.34 -23.73
C SER A 101 -15.70 7.12 -22.87
N ILE A 102 -16.97 6.69 -22.82
CA ILE A 102 -17.38 5.42 -22.19
C ILE A 102 -16.72 4.23 -22.89
N GLU A 103 -16.79 4.18 -24.23
CA GLU A 103 -16.13 3.13 -25.02
C GLU A 103 -14.62 3.08 -24.75
N GLN A 104 -13.96 4.24 -24.70
CA GLN A 104 -12.54 4.33 -24.37
C GLN A 104 -12.25 3.85 -22.95
N ALA A 105 -13.08 4.19 -21.96
CA ALA A 105 -12.92 3.69 -20.60
C ALA A 105 -13.01 2.15 -20.56
N ILE A 106 -13.96 1.55 -21.29
CA ILE A 106 -14.11 0.08 -21.39
C ILE A 106 -12.86 -0.54 -22.01
N ASN A 107 -12.34 0.05 -23.10
CA ASN A 107 -11.12 -0.39 -23.77
C ASN A 107 -9.89 -0.33 -22.86
N LEU A 108 -9.80 0.69 -22.00
CA LEU A 108 -8.73 0.85 -21.00
C LEU A 108 -8.88 -0.04 -19.77
N GLY A 109 -9.95 -0.83 -19.65
CA GLY A 109 -10.12 -1.79 -18.58
C GLY A 109 -11.23 -1.46 -17.57
N PHE A 110 -12.07 -0.46 -17.81
CA PHE A 110 -13.24 -0.21 -16.96
C PHE A 110 -14.20 -1.40 -16.98
N ARG A 111 -14.62 -1.87 -15.80
CA ARG A 111 -15.53 -3.01 -15.63
C ARG A 111 -16.75 -2.69 -14.75
N GLY A 112 -16.97 -1.43 -14.39
CA GLY A 112 -18.02 -1.02 -13.46
C GLY A 112 -19.40 -0.94 -14.09
N ALA A 113 -19.96 -2.05 -14.61
CA ALA A 113 -21.28 -2.02 -15.26
C ALA A 113 -22.39 -1.44 -14.36
N LYS A 114 -22.40 -1.86 -13.08
CA LYS A 114 -23.34 -1.31 -12.09
C LYS A 114 -23.14 0.18 -11.82
N LEU A 115 -21.91 0.68 -12.00
CA LEU A 115 -21.62 2.11 -11.84
C LEU A 115 -22.25 2.88 -13.01
N ILE A 116 -21.93 2.53 -14.26
CA ILE A 116 -22.51 3.17 -15.46
C ILE A 116 -24.05 3.15 -15.42
N GLU A 117 -24.63 2.00 -15.08
CA GLU A 117 -26.09 1.81 -15.07
C GLU A 117 -26.82 2.77 -14.12
N ASN A 118 -26.20 3.09 -12.98
CA ASN A 118 -26.82 3.88 -11.91
C ASN A 118 -26.26 5.31 -11.81
N ASP A 119 -25.29 5.70 -12.64
CA ASP A 119 -24.71 7.03 -12.57
C ASP A 119 -25.68 8.06 -13.16
N GLU A 120 -26.08 9.02 -12.34
CA GLU A 120 -27.06 10.04 -12.72
C GLU A 120 -26.52 11.01 -13.77
N ASP A 121 -25.19 11.12 -13.88
CA ASP A 121 -24.52 11.91 -14.91
C ASP A 121 -24.88 11.42 -16.33
N PHE A 122 -25.24 10.15 -16.48
CA PHE A 122 -25.64 9.56 -17.76
C PHE A 122 -27.16 9.53 -18.00
N LYS A 123 -27.97 10.13 -17.13
CA LYS A 123 -29.44 10.08 -17.25
C LYS A 123 -29.96 10.55 -18.61
N SER A 124 -29.33 11.56 -19.22
CA SER A 124 -29.70 12.11 -20.53
C SER A 124 -29.44 11.14 -21.69
N ILE A 125 -28.47 10.23 -21.56
CA ILE A 125 -28.03 9.31 -22.62
C ILE A 125 -28.41 7.85 -22.37
N ARG A 126 -28.93 7.53 -21.17
CA ARG A 126 -29.19 6.17 -20.68
C ARG A 126 -30.10 5.33 -21.59
N GLU A 127 -31.08 5.97 -22.21
CA GLU A 127 -32.05 5.27 -23.07
C GLU A 127 -31.55 5.01 -24.49
N LEU A 128 -30.41 5.60 -24.88
CA LEU A 128 -29.88 5.48 -26.23
C LEU A 128 -29.46 4.02 -26.54
N PRO A 129 -29.73 3.54 -27.77
CA PRO A 129 -29.33 2.19 -28.17
C PRO A 129 -27.83 1.93 -28.01
N GLU A 130 -27.00 2.93 -28.31
CA GLU A 130 -25.54 2.82 -28.18
C GLU A 130 -25.08 2.75 -26.72
N PHE A 131 -25.68 3.53 -25.82
CA PHE A 131 -25.39 3.43 -24.39
C PHE A 131 -25.71 2.03 -23.86
N LYS A 132 -26.87 1.49 -24.23
CA LYS A 132 -27.28 0.12 -23.86
C LYS A 132 -26.31 -0.94 -24.41
N ARG A 133 -25.81 -0.76 -25.63
CA ARG A 133 -24.75 -1.62 -26.21
C ARG A 133 -23.47 -1.58 -25.37
N LEU A 134 -22.96 -0.39 -25.06
CA LEU A 134 -21.74 -0.21 -24.26
C LEU A 134 -21.88 -0.77 -22.83
N LEU A 135 -23.07 -0.64 -22.23
CA LEU A 135 -23.37 -1.24 -20.93
C LEU A 135 -23.32 -2.77 -21.00
N GLU A 136 -23.92 -3.38 -22.02
CA GLU A 136 -23.84 -4.83 -22.23
C GLU A 136 -22.42 -5.31 -22.53
N GLU A 137 -21.62 -4.52 -23.26
CA GLU A 137 -20.20 -4.77 -23.46
C GLU A 137 -19.43 -4.70 -22.15
N THR A 138 -19.70 -3.73 -21.29
CA THR A 138 -19.08 -3.63 -19.96
C THR A 138 -19.41 -4.86 -19.12
N LYS A 139 -20.66 -5.34 -19.13
CA LYS A 139 -21.07 -6.57 -18.44
C LYS A 139 -20.35 -7.82 -18.95
N LYS A 140 -19.96 -7.84 -20.24
CA LYS A 140 -19.25 -8.96 -20.89
C LYS A 140 -17.72 -8.80 -20.86
N SER A 141 -17.22 -7.59 -20.66
CA SER A 141 -15.82 -7.25 -20.84
C SER A 141 -14.92 -8.10 -19.92
N GLY A 142 -13.89 -8.68 -20.54
CA GLY A 142 -13.15 -9.85 -20.03
C GLY A 142 -12.25 -9.61 -18.81
N LYS A 143 -11.53 -10.68 -18.46
CA LYS A 143 -10.68 -10.85 -17.27
C LYS A 143 -9.73 -9.65 -17.05
N PRO A 144 -9.41 -9.30 -15.79
CA PRO A 144 -8.40 -8.28 -15.46
C PRO A 144 -7.10 -8.48 -16.22
N GLN A 145 -6.30 -7.41 -16.36
CA GLN A 145 -4.95 -7.52 -16.91
C GLN A 145 -4.20 -8.67 -16.23
N GLU A 146 -3.73 -9.61 -17.03
CA GLU A 146 -3.04 -10.79 -16.52
C GLU A 146 -1.66 -10.40 -15.99
N LEU A 147 -1.42 -10.70 -14.72
CA LEU A 147 -0.11 -10.53 -14.10
C LEU A 147 0.81 -11.66 -14.54
N LYS A 148 1.82 -11.32 -15.34
CA LYS A 148 2.89 -12.26 -15.69
C LYS A 148 3.79 -12.51 -14.48
N LEU A 149 4.24 -13.76 -14.36
CA LEU A 149 5.13 -14.20 -13.29
C LEU A 149 6.55 -14.31 -13.84
N SER A 150 7.54 -13.81 -13.09
CA SER A 150 8.96 -14.05 -13.41
C SER A 150 9.58 -15.07 -12.46
N PRO A 151 10.51 -15.91 -12.93
CA PRO A 151 11.26 -16.81 -12.08
C PRO A 151 12.27 -16.04 -11.20
N PHE A 152 12.62 -16.62 -10.07
CA PHE A 152 13.75 -16.17 -9.25
C PHE A 152 15.07 -16.46 -9.96
N GLN A 153 16.05 -15.55 -9.83
CA GLN A 153 17.40 -15.71 -10.37
C GLN A 153 18.39 -15.52 -9.23
N ASP A 154 19.23 -16.51 -8.94
CA ASP A 154 20.22 -16.44 -7.84
C ASP A 154 19.62 -16.01 -6.48
N ASN A 155 18.45 -16.56 -6.15
CA ASN A 155 17.69 -16.22 -4.93
C ASN A 155 17.14 -14.78 -4.89
N ILE A 156 17.14 -14.09 -6.03
CA ILE A 156 16.63 -12.72 -6.20
C ILE A 156 15.29 -12.75 -6.93
N ALA A 157 14.33 -12.00 -6.39
CA ALA A 157 13.04 -11.69 -6.96
C ALA A 157 13.13 -10.38 -7.74
N TRP A 158 13.56 -10.45 -9.00
CA TRP A 158 13.69 -9.25 -9.85
C TRP A 158 12.32 -8.66 -10.18
N VAL A 159 12.14 -7.39 -9.85
CA VAL A 159 10.98 -6.58 -10.23
C VAL A 159 11.33 -5.77 -11.46
N GLY A 160 10.58 -5.97 -12.53
CA GLY A 160 10.75 -5.33 -13.84
C GLY A 160 9.42 -5.16 -14.56
N ALA A 161 9.43 -4.54 -15.74
CA ALA A 161 8.21 -4.37 -16.53
C ALA A 161 7.63 -5.73 -16.98
N GLU A 162 8.46 -6.77 -17.04
CA GLU A 162 8.07 -8.13 -17.42
C GLU A 162 7.09 -8.81 -16.46
N ASN A 163 7.09 -8.42 -15.17
CA ASN A 163 6.29 -9.04 -14.12
C ASN A 163 5.53 -8.03 -13.25
N THR A 164 5.33 -6.81 -13.75
CA THR A 164 4.63 -5.75 -13.02
C THR A 164 3.44 -5.24 -13.82
N ILE A 165 2.27 -5.16 -13.18
CA ILE A 165 1.10 -4.46 -13.71
C ILE A 165 0.75 -3.29 -12.81
N TRP A 166 0.10 -2.26 -13.37
CA TRP A 166 -0.46 -1.16 -12.60
C TRP A 166 -1.95 -1.42 -12.36
N ASP A 167 -2.35 -1.44 -11.09
CA ASP A 167 -3.73 -1.61 -10.64
C ASP A 167 -4.35 -0.25 -10.35
N GLU A 168 -5.03 0.31 -11.35
CA GLU A 168 -5.63 1.65 -11.29
C GLU A 168 -6.57 1.88 -10.09
N PRO A 169 -7.50 0.96 -9.72
CA PRO A 169 -8.36 1.12 -8.55
C PRO A 169 -7.63 1.39 -7.22
N THR A 170 -6.43 0.83 -7.05
CA THR A 170 -5.62 1.03 -5.83
C THR A 170 -4.44 1.96 -6.05
N ASN A 171 -4.17 2.32 -7.30
CA ASN A 171 -2.97 3.01 -7.76
C ASN A 171 -1.65 2.32 -7.33
N LEU A 172 -1.63 0.98 -7.27
CA LEU A 172 -0.45 0.19 -6.86
C LEU A 172 0.13 -0.59 -8.03
N LEU A 173 1.42 -0.87 -7.95
CA LEU A 173 2.15 -1.76 -8.83
C LEU A 173 2.14 -3.17 -8.26
N ARG A 174 1.47 -4.09 -8.93
CA ARG A 174 1.40 -5.49 -8.50
C ARG A 174 2.49 -6.29 -9.21
N THR A 175 3.31 -7.00 -8.44
CA THR A 175 4.42 -7.82 -9.00
C THR A 175 4.12 -9.31 -8.89
N GLY A 176 4.61 -10.09 -9.86
CA GLY A 176 4.38 -11.53 -9.95
C GLY A 176 5.65 -12.36 -9.97
N PHE A 177 5.67 -13.48 -9.23
CA PHE A 177 6.81 -14.40 -9.18
C PHE A 177 6.38 -15.86 -9.32
N GLU A 178 7.22 -16.66 -10.00
CA GLU A 178 7.02 -18.10 -10.15
C GLU A 178 7.54 -18.87 -8.93
N TRP A 179 6.63 -19.31 -8.07
CA TRP A 179 6.98 -20.10 -6.89
C TRP A 179 7.12 -21.59 -7.24
N LYS A 180 8.34 -22.12 -7.16
CA LYS A 180 8.64 -23.56 -7.36
C LYS A 180 9.29 -24.12 -6.10
N ARG A 181 8.61 -25.04 -5.42
CA ARG A 181 9.15 -25.66 -4.21
C ARG A 181 10.33 -26.57 -4.58
N PRO A 182 11.53 -26.37 -4.01
CA PRO A 182 12.68 -27.22 -4.33
C PRO A 182 12.46 -28.64 -3.83
N ALA A 183 12.92 -29.64 -4.58
CA ALA A 183 12.84 -31.05 -4.18
C ALA A 183 13.64 -31.34 -2.90
N ARG A 184 14.74 -30.60 -2.68
CA ARG A 184 15.54 -30.62 -1.45
C ARG A 184 15.76 -29.17 -1.02
N PRO A 185 15.00 -28.67 -0.03
CA PRO A 185 15.19 -27.30 0.44
C PRO A 185 16.56 -27.14 1.12
N THR A 186 17.14 -25.96 0.97
CA THR A 186 18.33 -25.52 1.71
C THR A 186 18.00 -25.34 3.20
N SER A 187 19.01 -25.07 4.03
CA SER A 187 18.75 -24.70 5.43
C SER A 187 17.86 -23.46 5.50
N VAL A 188 16.91 -23.46 6.44
CA VAL A 188 16.06 -22.29 6.72
C VAL A 188 16.86 -21.13 7.30
N ILE A 189 17.91 -21.43 8.07
CA ILE A 189 18.80 -20.45 8.70
C ILE A 189 20.20 -21.03 8.91
N LEU A 190 21.26 -20.24 8.70
CA LEU A 190 22.67 -20.68 8.83
C LEU A 190 23.22 -20.51 10.25
N GLU A 191 23.23 -19.29 10.79
CA GLU A 191 23.72 -19.00 12.15
C GLU A 191 22.74 -18.08 12.88
N HIS A 192 22.35 -18.45 14.10
CA HIS A 192 21.52 -17.59 14.96
C HIS A 192 21.47 -18.08 16.42
N GLY A 193 22.60 -18.54 16.94
CA GLY A 193 22.69 -19.12 18.29
C GLY A 193 21.70 -20.27 18.53
N GLU A 194 21.13 -20.33 19.73
CA GLU A 194 20.15 -21.35 20.12
C GLU A 194 18.87 -21.30 19.27
N LEU A 195 18.39 -20.10 18.95
CA LEU A 195 17.19 -19.91 18.14
C LEU A 195 17.37 -20.55 16.77
N GLY A 196 18.49 -20.25 16.10
CA GLY A 196 18.80 -20.84 14.79
C GLY A 196 18.93 -22.36 14.84
N ASN A 197 19.52 -22.90 15.90
CA ASN A 197 19.60 -24.35 16.12
C ASN A 197 18.20 -24.98 16.23
N ARG A 198 17.30 -24.35 16.98
CA ARG A 198 15.93 -24.83 17.20
C ARG A 198 15.11 -24.78 15.90
N LEU A 199 15.18 -23.67 15.18
CA LEU A 199 14.47 -23.50 13.91
C LEU A 199 14.96 -24.51 12.84
N ARG A 200 16.28 -24.74 12.74
CA ARG A 200 16.82 -25.79 11.87
C ARG A 200 16.29 -27.18 12.23
N LYS A 201 16.27 -27.51 13.53
CA LYS A 201 15.75 -28.79 14.01
C LYS A 201 14.28 -28.97 13.59
N TRP A 202 13.42 -28.00 13.88
CA TRP A 202 12.01 -28.05 13.51
C TRP A 202 11.79 -28.14 12.01
N PHE A 203 12.61 -27.46 11.21
CA PHE A 203 12.53 -27.54 9.75
C PHE A 203 12.94 -28.93 9.23
N ILE A 204 14.01 -29.51 9.75
CA ILE A 204 14.45 -30.89 9.41
C ILE A 204 13.37 -31.92 9.80
N GLU A 205 12.71 -31.72 10.93
CA GLU A 205 11.58 -32.54 11.40
C GLU A 205 10.29 -32.31 10.59
N GLY A 206 10.26 -31.31 9.70
CA GLY A 206 9.09 -30.96 8.89
C GLY A 206 7.97 -30.26 9.67
N THR A 207 8.24 -29.79 10.89
CA THR A 207 7.26 -29.12 11.76
C THR A 207 7.28 -27.59 11.63
N ALA A 208 8.32 -27.02 11.03
CA ALA A 208 8.39 -25.61 10.68
C ALA A 208 8.31 -25.42 9.15
N ALA A 209 7.64 -24.36 8.70
CA ALA A 209 7.35 -24.11 7.29
C ALA A 209 8.56 -23.63 6.47
N GLY A 210 9.51 -22.95 7.12
CA GLY A 210 10.60 -22.24 6.44
C GLY A 210 10.10 -21.00 5.68
N HIS A 211 10.89 -20.54 4.71
CA HIS A 211 10.66 -19.27 4.01
C HIS A 211 10.07 -19.41 2.60
N PHE A 212 9.55 -20.59 2.22
CA PHE A 212 8.87 -20.72 0.95
C PHE A 212 7.65 -19.78 0.87
N GLY A 213 7.64 -18.88 -0.12
CA GLY A 213 6.61 -17.85 -0.27
C GLY A 213 6.97 -16.48 0.34
N ASP A 214 8.12 -16.38 1.03
CA ASP A 214 8.55 -15.16 1.70
C ASP A 214 9.54 -14.36 0.85
N LEU A 215 9.40 -13.04 0.93
CA LEU A 215 10.20 -12.03 0.25
C LEU A 215 10.75 -11.05 1.28
N TYR A 216 11.93 -10.52 0.99
CA TYR A 216 12.54 -9.42 1.73
C TYR A 216 12.70 -8.18 0.83
N ASP A 217 12.10 -7.06 1.24
CA ASP A 217 12.11 -5.77 0.50
C ASP A 217 12.89 -4.71 1.29
N ASN A 218 14.09 -4.38 0.83
CA ASN A 218 14.88 -3.29 1.40
C ASN A 218 14.70 -2.02 0.56
N CYS A 219 14.05 -1.01 1.13
CA CYS A 219 13.81 0.26 0.45
C CYS A 219 14.77 1.36 0.93
N ASP A 220 15.99 1.03 1.36
CA ASP A 220 17.00 2.01 1.78
C ASP A 220 18.38 1.85 1.13
N ARG A 221 18.47 1.05 0.06
CA ARG A 221 19.71 0.80 -0.70
C ARG A 221 20.80 0.15 0.15
N ASP A 222 20.41 -0.89 0.88
CA ASP A 222 21.29 -1.65 1.78
C ASP A 222 21.85 -0.87 2.95
N HIS A 223 21.23 0.26 3.30
CA HIS A 223 21.67 1.08 4.42
C HIS A 223 21.42 0.36 5.75
N SER A 224 20.21 -0.14 6.00
CA SER A 224 19.92 -1.02 7.14
C SER A 224 19.42 -2.36 6.65
N ASN A 225 20.35 -3.26 6.35
CA ASN A 225 20.00 -4.53 5.75
C ASN A 225 19.73 -5.61 6.81
N LEU A 226 18.67 -6.40 6.65
CA LEU A 226 18.63 -7.75 7.21
C LEU A 226 19.88 -8.50 6.74
N LYS A 227 20.50 -9.30 7.60
CA LYS A 227 21.59 -10.20 7.19
C LYS A 227 21.03 -11.40 6.42
N TYR A 228 20.39 -11.13 5.29
CA TYR A 228 19.60 -12.10 4.49
C TYR A 228 20.43 -13.29 4.01
N SER A 229 21.76 -13.18 3.95
CA SER A 229 22.67 -14.32 3.72
C SER A 229 22.56 -15.42 4.79
N GLN A 230 22.04 -15.10 5.97
CA GLN A 230 21.71 -16.08 7.02
C GLN A 230 20.42 -16.85 6.75
N PHE A 231 19.59 -16.42 5.80
CA PHE A 231 18.29 -16.99 5.46
C PHE A 231 18.26 -17.49 4.00
N PRO A 232 18.88 -18.65 3.68
CA PRO A 232 19.05 -19.13 2.30
C PRO A 232 17.76 -19.40 1.52
N GLN A 233 16.63 -19.49 2.21
CA GLN A 233 15.31 -19.70 1.60
C GLN A 233 14.53 -18.40 1.38
N LEU A 234 14.99 -17.28 1.95
CA LEU A 234 14.33 -15.98 1.83
C LEU A 234 14.77 -15.30 0.53
N HIS A 235 13.83 -15.03 -0.38
CA HIS A 235 14.14 -14.35 -1.62
C HIS A 235 14.19 -12.84 -1.42
N ARG A 236 15.25 -12.21 -1.91
CA ARG A 236 15.40 -10.77 -1.82
C ARG A 236 14.79 -10.09 -3.04
N ILE A 237 13.99 -9.05 -2.83
CA ILE A 237 13.48 -8.21 -3.91
C ILE A 237 14.61 -7.31 -4.38
N GLU A 238 14.79 -7.27 -5.71
CA GLU A 238 15.66 -6.31 -6.38
C GLU A 238 14.93 -5.66 -7.54
N TYR A 239 15.23 -4.41 -7.78
CA TYR A 239 14.57 -3.62 -8.81
C TYR A 239 15.48 -3.50 -10.03
N ARG A 240 14.91 -3.71 -11.22
CA ARG A 240 15.63 -3.50 -12.48
C ARG A 240 16.06 -2.03 -12.61
N PRO A 241 17.14 -1.73 -13.36
CA PRO A 241 17.69 -0.38 -13.45
C PRO A 241 16.71 0.73 -13.84
N GLU A 242 15.70 0.42 -14.65
CA GLU A 242 14.64 1.35 -15.07
C GLU A 242 13.70 1.82 -13.95
N ILE A 243 13.72 1.14 -12.80
CA ILE A 243 12.92 1.45 -11.61
C ILE A 243 13.75 2.24 -10.58
N ILE A 244 15.08 2.28 -10.73
CA ILE A 244 15.98 2.93 -9.76
C ILE A 244 15.61 4.42 -9.64
N GLY A 245 15.10 4.80 -8.46
CA GLY A 245 14.60 6.14 -8.18
C GLY A 245 13.77 6.18 -6.90
N ASP A 246 12.97 7.23 -6.74
CA ASP A 246 12.15 7.45 -5.52
C ASP A 246 11.06 6.39 -5.32
N ILE A 247 10.66 5.66 -6.37
CA ILE A 247 9.57 4.68 -6.31
C ILE A 247 9.95 3.41 -5.52
N SER A 248 11.24 3.09 -5.43
CA SER A 248 11.77 1.93 -4.72
C SER A 248 12.61 2.34 -3.49
N PHE A 249 12.49 3.59 -3.03
CA PHE A 249 13.29 4.16 -1.95
C PHE A 249 12.43 4.88 -0.92
N GLY A 250 12.68 4.61 0.35
CA GLY A 250 11.98 5.18 1.48
C GLY A 250 10.75 4.38 1.92
N LEU A 251 9.65 5.09 2.12
CA LEU A 251 8.37 4.52 2.48
C LEU A 251 7.87 3.70 1.29
N GLN A 252 7.66 2.41 1.48
CA GLN A 252 7.01 1.60 0.48
C GLN A 252 5.54 2.00 0.41
N ASN A 253 5.14 2.66 -0.67
CA ASN A 253 3.75 3.03 -0.92
C ASN A 253 3.33 2.79 -2.38
N ARG A 254 4.11 2.01 -3.13
CA ARG A 254 3.95 1.84 -4.58
C ARG A 254 3.74 0.40 -4.99
N PHE A 255 4.41 -0.54 -4.34
CA PHE A 255 4.38 -1.94 -4.72
C PHE A 255 3.51 -2.79 -3.81
N LEU A 256 2.86 -3.78 -4.42
CA LEU A 256 2.17 -4.88 -3.79
C LEU A 256 2.72 -6.19 -4.39
N HIS A 257 3.75 -6.74 -3.75
CA HIS A 257 4.46 -7.91 -4.25
C HIS A 257 3.67 -9.22 -4.10
N GLY A 258 3.83 -10.10 -5.09
CA GLY A 258 3.23 -11.44 -5.12
C GLY A 258 3.92 -12.45 -4.20
N GLY A 259 3.73 -12.29 -2.89
CA GLY A 259 4.28 -13.14 -1.84
C GLY A 259 4.01 -12.55 -0.45
N VAL A 260 4.57 -13.17 0.59
CA VAL A 260 4.65 -12.59 1.94
C VAL A 260 5.85 -11.66 1.98
N VAL A 261 5.71 -10.42 2.45
CA VAL A 261 6.82 -9.46 2.46
C VAL A 261 7.15 -9.07 3.89
N LEU A 262 8.42 -9.23 4.24
CA LEU A 262 9.05 -8.50 5.33
C LEU A 262 9.90 -7.39 4.71
N GLY A 263 9.65 -6.14 5.05
CA GLY A 263 10.41 -5.04 4.45
C GLY A 263 10.84 -3.99 5.45
N ASN A 264 11.77 -3.14 5.03
CA ASN A 264 12.25 -2.05 5.84
C ASN A 264 12.76 -0.86 5.03
N SER A 265 12.87 0.28 5.69
CA SER A 265 13.65 1.42 5.18
C SER A 265 14.08 2.32 6.32
N SER A 266 15.39 2.33 6.59
CA SER A 266 16.02 3.21 7.56
C SER A 266 16.32 4.59 6.96
N THR A 267 15.30 5.26 6.46
CA THR A 267 15.38 6.60 5.86
C THR A 267 14.34 7.54 6.44
N SER A 268 14.59 8.85 6.34
CA SER A 268 13.67 9.89 6.78
C SER A 268 13.80 11.13 5.90
N LEU A 269 12.77 11.97 5.90
CA LEU A 269 12.90 13.34 5.41
C LEU A 269 13.51 14.18 6.53
N VAL A 270 14.71 14.70 6.31
CA VAL A 270 15.48 15.46 7.33
C VAL A 270 15.40 16.97 7.16
N ASN A 271 14.90 17.45 6.02
CA ASN A 271 14.86 18.89 5.71
C ASN A 271 13.71 19.60 6.43
N VAL A 272 14.04 20.61 7.24
CA VAL A 272 13.09 21.52 7.91
C VAL A 272 12.48 22.50 6.88
N PRO A 273 11.18 22.85 6.97
CA PRO A 273 10.23 22.52 8.03
C PRO A 273 9.48 21.20 7.85
N ILE A 274 9.71 20.47 6.75
CA ILE A 274 8.88 19.33 6.32
C ILE A 274 9.52 17.98 6.71
N TRP A 275 10.37 17.98 7.75
CA TRP A 275 11.01 16.76 8.26
C TRP A 275 9.95 15.75 8.70
N ARG A 276 10.23 14.44 8.66
CA ARG A 276 9.39 13.34 9.17
C ARG A 276 10.01 11.97 8.89
N SER A 277 9.86 11.01 9.79
CA SER A 277 10.11 9.59 9.48
C SER A 277 9.13 9.02 8.45
N ASN A 278 9.46 7.83 7.94
CA ASN A 278 8.60 7.06 7.04
C ASN A 278 7.21 6.79 7.63
N PRO A 279 7.05 6.36 8.91
CA PRO A 279 5.73 6.18 9.50
C PRO A 279 4.91 7.47 9.55
N ARG A 280 5.49 8.59 10.00
CA ARG A 280 4.75 9.87 10.05
C ARG A 280 4.38 10.32 8.64
N ARG A 281 5.25 10.13 7.65
CA ARG A 281 4.92 10.36 6.23
C ARG A 281 3.75 9.50 5.75
N ALA A 282 3.66 8.25 6.19
CA ALA A 282 2.59 7.35 5.80
C ALA A 282 1.23 7.73 6.43
N TYR A 283 1.24 8.30 7.64
CA TYR A 283 0.03 8.61 8.39
C TYR A 283 -0.62 9.95 8.03
N VAL A 284 0.07 10.82 7.29
CA VAL A 284 -0.44 12.17 6.96
C VAL A 284 -1.13 12.26 5.59
N THR A 285 -1.26 11.15 4.85
CA THR A 285 -2.06 11.12 3.61
C THR A 285 -3.02 9.94 3.56
N PRO A 286 -4.29 10.14 3.16
CA PRO A 286 -5.27 9.06 3.04
C PRO A 286 -4.84 7.94 2.09
N SER A 287 -4.16 8.28 0.98
CA SER A 287 -3.64 7.31 0.02
C SER A 287 -2.59 6.38 0.65
N SER A 288 -1.64 6.93 1.41
CA SER A 288 -0.61 6.13 2.08
C SER A 288 -1.22 5.23 3.16
N MET A 289 -2.16 5.74 3.95
CA MET A 289 -2.91 4.93 4.91
C MET A 289 -3.68 3.78 4.24
N GLY A 290 -4.33 4.07 3.11
CA GLY A 290 -4.98 3.05 2.30
C GLY A 290 -4.01 2.01 1.73
N THR A 291 -2.76 2.38 1.43
CA THR A 291 -1.71 1.45 1.01
C THR A 291 -1.23 0.58 2.18
N LEU A 292 -0.99 1.17 3.35
CA LEU A 292 -0.62 0.44 4.56
C LEU A 292 -1.69 -0.61 4.94
N ALA A 293 -2.97 -0.26 4.87
CA ALA A 293 -4.07 -1.21 5.11
C ALA A 293 -4.08 -2.36 4.08
N ARG A 294 -3.70 -2.08 2.82
CA ARG A 294 -3.56 -3.09 1.76
C ARG A 294 -2.36 -4.01 2.03
N HIS A 295 -1.19 -3.46 2.37
CA HIS A 295 -0.03 -4.25 2.80
C HIS A 295 -0.40 -5.20 3.93
N TYR A 296 -1.02 -4.66 4.98
CA TYR A 296 -1.44 -5.43 6.14
C TYR A 296 -2.40 -6.58 5.79
N SER A 297 -3.36 -6.35 4.89
CA SER A 297 -4.31 -7.37 4.44
C SER A 297 -3.80 -8.30 3.32
N HIS A 298 -2.59 -8.05 2.80
CA HIS A 298 -1.95 -8.84 1.74
C HIS A 298 -0.60 -9.42 2.16
N ASN A 299 -0.45 -9.70 3.47
CA ASN A 299 0.72 -10.38 4.04
C ASN A 299 2.04 -9.58 3.99
N HIS A 300 1.98 -8.25 3.92
CA HIS A 300 3.17 -7.40 3.93
C HIS A 300 3.27 -6.67 5.26
N LEU A 301 4.43 -6.73 5.90
CA LEU A 301 4.74 -6.00 7.11
C LEU A 301 6.07 -5.27 6.93
N TYR A 302 6.05 -3.95 7.13
CA TYR A 302 7.23 -3.11 7.07
C TYR A 302 7.62 -2.61 8.46
N VAL A 303 8.94 -2.55 8.70
CA VAL A 303 9.54 -1.94 9.87
C VAL A 303 10.24 -0.65 9.45
N TYR A 304 9.97 0.44 10.17
CA TYR A 304 10.63 1.71 9.93
C TYR A 304 11.12 2.30 11.26
N PRO A 305 12.36 2.82 11.32
CA PRO A 305 12.80 3.64 12.43
C PRO A 305 11.96 4.90 12.61
N GLU A 306 11.80 5.34 13.86
CA GLU A 306 11.46 6.73 14.14
C GLU A 306 12.60 7.66 13.72
N HIS A 307 12.31 8.96 13.59
CA HIS A 307 13.35 9.95 13.38
C HIS A 307 13.01 11.27 14.08
N GLN A 308 13.33 11.36 15.37
CA GLN A 308 12.97 12.46 16.27
C GLN A 308 11.46 12.59 16.51
N ASP A 309 10.66 11.67 15.96
CA ASP A 309 9.20 11.67 16.04
C ASP A 309 8.67 11.10 17.36
N HIS A 310 9.56 10.55 18.18
CA HIS A 310 9.25 10.01 19.50
C HIS A 310 10.36 10.30 20.54
N ASP A 311 11.42 11.00 20.12
CA ASP A 311 12.52 11.36 21.01
C ASP A 311 12.05 12.34 22.10
N PRO A 312 12.47 12.15 23.37
CA PRO A 312 12.13 13.05 24.45
C PRO A 312 12.58 14.48 24.14
N GLY A 313 11.64 15.42 24.18
CA GLY A 313 11.94 16.82 23.88
C GLY A 313 10.67 17.58 23.56
N ARG A 314 10.84 18.85 23.18
CA ARG A 314 9.73 19.69 22.72
C ARG A 314 10.21 20.60 21.62
N ASN A 315 9.52 20.60 20.48
CA ASN A 315 9.78 21.51 19.35
C ASN A 315 11.24 21.53 18.89
N GLY A 316 11.89 20.37 18.84
CA GLY A 316 13.27 20.22 18.35
C GLY A 316 14.36 20.43 19.41
N ALA A 317 14.01 20.79 20.65
CA ALA A 317 14.94 20.80 21.77
C ALA A 317 15.11 19.38 22.34
N GLY A 318 16.05 18.62 21.78
CA GLY A 318 16.35 17.23 22.18
C GLY A 318 15.44 16.16 21.57
N GLY A 319 14.37 16.58 20.89
CA GLY A 319 13.35 15.73 20.29
C GLY A 319 12.04 16.50 20.11
N TYR A 320 11.00 15.84 19.62
CA TYR A 320 9.67 16.45 19.45
C TYR A 320 8.59 15.83 20.35
N GLY A 321 8.92 14.84 21.18
CA GLY A 321 7.94 13.99 21.85
C GLY A 321 7.23 13.09 20.84
N ASP A 322 6.08 12.51 21.22
CA ASP A 322 5.26 11.73 20.29
C ASP A 322 4.46 12.66 19.37
N VAL A 323 4.85 12.67 18.09
CA VAL A 323 4.21 13.46 17.02
C VAL A 323 3.56 12.58 15.96
N TYR A 324 3.29 11.30 16.27
CA TYR A 324 2.51 10.44 15.40
C TYR A 324 1.02 10.76 15.52
N PRO A 325 0.30 11.01 14.41
CA PRO A 325 -1.11 11.37 14.48
C PRO A 325 -2.02 10.18 14.82
N THR A 326 -1.52 8.95 14.69
CA THR A 326 -2.25 7.72 14.99
C THR A 326 -1.30 6.55 15.28
N ASN A 327 -1.77 5.56 16.05
CA ASN A 327 -1.07 4.30 16.27
C ASN A 327 -1.84 3.17 15.58
N THR A 328 -1.26 2.58 14.53
CA THR A 328 -1.90 1.56 13.70
C THR A 328 -1.14 0.23 13.77
N PRO A 329 -1.79 -0.91 13.48
CA PRO A 329 -1.09 -2.19 13.33
C PRO A 329 -0.44 -2.39 11.96
N TYR A 330 -0.50 -1.41 11.05
CA TYR A 330 -0.11 -1.63 9.66
C TYR A 330 1.41 -1.66 9.42
N LEU A 331 2.19 -1.11 10.36
CA LEU A 331 3.65 -1.12 10.34
C LEU A 331 4.20 -1.27 11.76
N LEU A 332 5.50 -1.52 11.90
CA LEU A 332 6.21 -1.45 13.17
C LEU A 332 7.17 -0.25 13.16
N ILE A 333 7.18 0.51 14.25
CA ILE A 333 8.08 1.64 14.44
C ILE A 333 9.16 1.24 15.47
N SER A 334 10.43 1.23 15.06
CA SER A 334 11.55 0.97 15.98
C SER A 334 12.04 2.27 16.61
N GLN A 335 12.33 2.24 17.92
CA GLN A 335 12.95 3.37 18.62
C GLN A 335 14.41 3.52 18.19
N GLY A 336 14.80 4.75 17.86
CA GLY A 336 16.12 5.10 17.36
C GLY A 336 16.09 5.35 15.85
N SER A 337 17.26 5.70 15.31
CA SER A 337 17.45 5.96 13.88
C SER A 337 18.06 4.73 13.18
N SER A 338 19.14 4.90 12.40
CA SER A 338 19.66 3.84 11.56
C SER A 338 20.01 2.57 12.31
N TYR A 339 19.71 1.43 11.69
CA TYR A 339 19.94 0.07 12.20
C TYR A 339 19.03 -0.36 13.37
N SER A 340 18.18 0.53 13.90
CA SER A 340 17.26 0.19 15.00
C SER A 340 16.18 -0.84 14.60
N ASP A 341 15.94 -1.00 13.31
CA ASP A 341 15.02 -1.94 12.70
C ASP A 341 15.59 -3.36 12.60
N GLN A 342 16.92 -3.56 12.62
CA GLN A 342 17.54 -4.88 12.45
C GLN A 342 17.05 -5.94 13.46
N PRO A 343 16.95 -5.67 14.78
CA PRO A 343 16.42 -6.64 15.74
C PRO A 343 14.99 -7.10 15.44
N PHE A 344 14.18 -6.21 14.85
CA PHE A 344 12.81 -6.52 14.44
C PHE A 344 12.82 -7.44 13.23
N LEU A 345 13.63 -7.11 12.21
CA LEU A 345 13.71 -7.90 10.99
C LEU A 345 14.20 -9.32 11.27
N ASP A 346 15.24 -9.47 12.09
CA ASP A 346 15.76 -10.79 12.49
C ASP A 346 14.70 -11.62 13.23
N ALA A 347 14.01 -11.02 14.21
CA ALA A 347 12.97 -11.70 14.99
C ALA A 347 11.76 -12.08 14.14
N LEU A 348 11.30 -11.19 13.26
CA LEU A 348 10.16 -11.43 12.37
C LEU A 348 10.48 -12.48 11.32
N ALA A 349 11.67 -12.44 10.69
CA ALA A 349 12.10 -13.47 9.74
C ALA A 349 12.12 -14.85 10.40
N CYS A 350 12.73 -14.96 11.58
CA CYS A 350 12.73 -16.21 12.35
C CYS A 350 11.31 -16.70 12.68
N THR A 351 10.42 -15.78 13.06
CA THR A 351 9.02 -16.09 13.42
C THR A 351 8.24 -16.58 12.19
N MET A 352 8.38 -15.90 11.05
CA MET A 352 7.76 -16.28 9.78
C MET A 352 8.13 -17.70 9.34
N ALA A 353 9.37 -18.13 9.60
CA ALA A 353 9.83 -19.47 9.28
C ALA A 353 9.36 -20.56 10.26
N SER A 354 9.05 -20.18 11.50
CA SER A 354 8.76 -21.11 12.59
C SER A 354 7.33 -21.65 12.63
N PHE A 355 6.38 -21.00 11.95
CA PHE A 355 5.00 -21.50 11.85
C PHE A 355 4.96 -22.92 11.32
N ARG A 356 3.97 -23.70 11.77
CA ARG A 356 3.66 -25.00 11.17
C ARG A 356 3.28 -24.84 9.70
N PRO A 357 3.68 -25.76 8.80
CA PRO A 357 3.44 -25.64 7.36
C PRO A 357 1.98 -25.34 6.99
N GLU A 358 1.04 -26.08 7.55
CA GLU A 358 -0.40 -25.96 7.32
C GLU A 358 -0.97 -24.64 7.86
N VAL A 359 -0.45 -24.18 9.00
CA VAL A 359 -0.87 -22.91 9.63
C VAL A 359 -0.38 -21.73 8.80
N LYS A 360 0.90 -21.73 8.38
CA LYS A 360 1.44 -20.69 7.50
C LYS A 360 0.66 -20.63 6.18
N GLN A 361 0.36 -21.78 5.58
CA GLN A 361 -0.41 -21.84 4.34
C GLN A 361 -1.78 -21.17 4.48
N GLU A 362 -2.52 -21.46 5.56
CA GLU A 362 -3.85 -20.86 5.77
C GLU A 362 -3.76 -19.37 6.12
N ILE A 363 -2.80 -18.97 6.97
CA ILE A 363 -2.54 -17.56 7.29
C ILE A 363 -2.26 -16.75 6.02
N VAL A 364 -1.40 -17.24 5.13
CA VAL A 364 -1.06 -16.56 3.88
C VAL A 364 -2.26 -16.49 2.94
N LYS A 365 -3.00 -17.60 2.79
CA LYS A 365 -4.22 -17.66 1.97
C LYS A 365 -5.29 -16.66 2.42
N LEU A 366 -5.42 -16.44 3.73
CA LEU A 366 -6.39 -15.53 4.33
C LEU A 366 -5.90 -14.07 4.39
N GLY A 367 -4.64 -13.78 4.03
CA GLY A 367 -4.07 -12.44 4.15
C GLY A 367 -3.76 -12.03 5.59
N LEU A 368 -3.49 -13.01 6.47
CA LEU A 368 -3.36 -12.81 7.92
C LEU A 368 -1.92 -12.78 8.43
N MET A 369 -0.89 -12.84 7.56
CA MET A 369 0.49 -12.91 8.04
C MET A 369 0.89 -11.67 8.85
N ALA A 370 0.72 -10.47 8.30
CA ALA A 370 1.06 -9.23 9.02
C ALA A 370 0.25 -9.06 10.32
N PRO A 371 -1.08 -9.32 10.35
CA PRO A 371 -1.85 -9.34 11.60
C PRO A 371 -1.32 -10.33 12.63
N THR A 372 -0.99 -11.55 12.20
CA THR A 372 -0.51 -12.59 13.10
C THR A 372 0.86 -12.24 13.66
N LEU A 373 1.77 -11.74 12.83
CA LEU A 373 3.10 -11.29 13.27
C LEU A 373 3.00 -10.15 14.29
N GLN A 374 2.13 -9.15 14.06
CA GLN A 374 1.88 -8.07 15.03
C GLN A 374 1.33 -8.61 16.35
N GLN A 375 0.38 -9.54 16.31
CA GLN A 375 -0.18 -10.15 17.51
C GLN A 375 0.89 -10.90 18.31
N ILE A 376 1.71 -11.73 17.64
CA ILE A 376 2.79 -12.50 18.27
C ILE A 376 3.84 -11.55 18.84
N PHE A 377 4.29 -10.57 18.05
CA PHE A 377 5.28 -9.59 18.46
C PHE A 377 4.84 -8.87 19.75
N ARG A 378 3.62 -8.31 19.76
CA ARG A 378 3.10 -7.52 20.89
C ARG A 378 2.81 -8.36 22.13
N SER A 379 2.36 -9.61 21.97
CA SER A 379 2.14 -10.53 23.10
C SER A 379 3.44 -11.11 23.68
N CYS A 380 4.52 -11.10 22.89
CA CYS A 380 5.84 -11.53 23.33
C CYS A 380 6.73 -10.37 23.79
N TYR A 381 6.33 -9.12 23.57
CA TYR A 381 7.08 -7.94 23.97
C TYR A 381 7.34 -7.95 25.49
N LYS A 382 8.60 -7.82 25.92
CA LYS A 382 8.98 -8.03 27.33
C LYS A 382 8.20 -7.14 28.33
N PRO A 383 7.94 -5.86 28.04
CA PRO A 383 7.06 -5.04 28.89
C PRO A 383 5.63 -5.59 29.04
N ALA A 384 5.13 -6.34 28.07
CA ALA A 384 3.76 -6.85 28.01
C ALA A 384 3.61 -8.32 28.47
N GLN A 385 4.48 -8.81 29.36
CA GLN A 385 4.52 -10.24 29.74
C GLN A 385 3.29 -10.76 30.51
N LYS A 386 2.48 -9.90 31.14
CA LYS A 386 1.26 -10.33 31.84
C LYS A 386 0.16 -10.66 30.82
N GLN A 387 -0.64 -11.69 31.08
CA GLN A 387 -1.67 -12.17 30.15
C GLN A 387 -2.66 -11.08 29.70
N ASP A 388 -3.04 -10.16 30.61
CA ASP A 388 -3.96 -9.07 30.30
C ASP A 388 -3.26 -7.83 29.71
N ALA A 389 -1.92 -7.78 29.74
CA ALA A 389 -1.16 -6.62 29.25
C ALA A 389 -1.36 -6.40 27.74
N TYR A 390 -1.66 -7.46 26.98
CA TYR A 390 -2.00 -7.34 25.56
C TYR A 390 -3.19 -6.42 25.31
N LEU A 391 -4.14 -6.29 26.24
CA LEU A 391 -5.30 -5.40 26.07
C LEU A 391 -5.05 -3.99 26.63
N THR A 392 -3.80 -3.63 26.93
CA THR A 392 -3.41 -2.33 27.50
C THR A 392 -2.39 -1.63 26.61
N GLY A 393 -2.21 -0.32 26.80
CA GLY A 393 -1.21 0.47 26.06
C GLY A 393 0.24 -0.04 26.19
N ILE A 394 0.55 -0.87 27.19
CA ILE A 394 1.88 -1.47 27.38
C ILE A 394 2.29 -2.36 26.19
N ALA A 395 1.34 -3.08 25.60
CA ALA A 395 1.59 -3.92 24.42
C ALA A 395 1.48 -3.15 23.10
N HIS A 396 0.98 -1.92 23.13
CA HIS A 396 0.71 -1.09 21.95
C HIS A 396 1.31 0.32 22.10
N PRO A 397 2.61 0.48 22.41
CA PRO A 397 3.25 1.78 22.30
C PRO A 397 3.24 2.25 20.84
N SER A 398 3.38 3.56 20.60
CA SER A 398 3.56 4.12 19.25
C SER A 398 4.91 3.70 18.64
N VAL A 399 5.93 3.53 19.49
CA VAL A 399 7.28 3.09 19.12
C VAL A 399 7.78 1.97 20.03
N PHE A 400 8.44 0.98 19.46
CA PHE A 400 8.97 -0.18 20.20
C PHE A 400 10.48 -0.09 20.38
N ASP A 401 10.95 -0.38 21.59
CA ASP A 401 12.38 -0.62 21.88
C ASP A 401 12.79 -2.03 21.42
N GLY A 402 13.74 -2.11 20.49
CA GLY A 402 14.26 -3.36 19.94
C GLY A 402 14.96 -4.26 20.95
N THR A 403 15.49 -3.72 22.06
CA THR A 403 16.12 -4.51 23.13
C THR A 403 15.11 -5.34 23.94
N GLN A 404 13.84 -4.94 23.86
CA GLN A 404 12.72 -5.56 24.56
C GLN A 404 12.04 -6.68 23.76
N ILE A 405 12.55 -7.00 22.57
CA ILE A 405 12.07 -8.11 21.76
C ILE A 405 12.48 -9.45 22.39
N ASP A 406 11.52 -10.38 22.47
CA ASP A 406 11.74 -11.76 22.90
C ASP A 406 11.57 -12.71 21.70
N ALA A 407 12.59 -12.78 20.86
CA ALA A 407 12.55 -13.53 19.61
C ALA A 407 12.36 -15.04 19.83
N MET A 408 12.89 -15.60 20.93
CA MET A 408 12.70 -17.01 21.26
C MET A 408 11.23 -17.31 21.56
N LYS A 409 10.59 -16.48 22.40
CA LYS A 409 9.16 -16.64 22.70
C LYS A 409 8.29 -16.47 21.44
N MET A 410 8.65 -15.54 20.55
CA MET A 410 7.92 -15.34 19.29
C MET A 410 7.93 -16.60 18.41
N VAL A 411 9.10 -17.24 18.22
CA VAL A 411 9.19 -18.46 17.40
C VAL A 411 8.49 -19.66 18.06
N GLU A 412 8.49 -19.73 19.40
CA GLU A 412 7.77 -20.78 20.14
C GLU A 412 6.25 -20.62 20.03
N VAL A 413 5.74 -19.39 20.10
CA VAL A 413 4.31 -19.09 19.91
C VAL A 413 3.88 -19.40 18.48
N ALA A 414 4.67 -18.98 17.47
CA ALA A 414 4.37 -19.28 16.07
C ALA A 414 4.41 -20.79 15.76
N HIS A 415 5.39 -21.53 16.28
CA HIS A 415 5.49 -22.99 16.09
C HIS A 415 4.36 -23.76 16.79
N SER A 416 3.99 -23.34 18.00
CA SER A 416 2.91 -23.99 18.77
C SER A 416 1.50 -23.65 18.27
N MET A 417 1.36 -22.65 17.40
CA MET A 417 0.08 -22.23 16.82
C MET A 417 -0.58 -23.38 16.06
N LYS A 418 -1.89 -23.55 16.25
CA LYS A 418 -2.74 -24.50 15.52
C LYS A 418 -3.74 -23.76 14.65
N MET A 419 -4.41 -24.48 13.75
CA MET A 419 -5.41 -23.92 12.84
C MET A 419 -6.53 -23.20 13.60
N GLU A 420 -6.98 -23.77 14.71
CA GLU A 420 -8.02 -23.23 15.58
C GLU A 420 -7.58 -22.02 16.41
N THR A 421 -6.27 -21.73 16.49
CA THR A 421 -5.72 -20.60 17.25
C THR A 421 -5.16 -19.49 16.34
N ILE A 422 -5.39 -19.56 15.02
CA ILE A 422 -5.05 -18.46 14.11
C ILE A 422 -5.87 -17.23 14.54
N PRO A 423 -5.21 -16.10 14.85
CA PRO A 423 -5.95 -14.92 15.32
C PRO A 423 -6.84 -14.36 14.20
N PRO A 424 -8.08 -13.95 14.51
CA PRO A 424 -8.94 -13.30 13.53
C PRO A 424 -8.42 -11.89 13.21
N LEU A 425 -8.77 -11.39 12.01
CA LEU A 425 -8.58 -9.98 11.68
C LEU A 425 -9.76 -9.15 12.18
N ALA A 426 -9.54 -8.36 13.23
CA ALA A 426 -10.50 -7.35 13.64
C ALA A 426 -10.55 -6.23 12.58
N ARG A 427 -11.77 -5.91 12.10
CA ARG A 427 -12.03 -4.80 11.18
C ARG A 427 -13.07 -3.89 11.81
N LEU A 428 -12.78 -2.60 11.81
CA LEU A 428 -13.70 -1.56 12.27
C LEU A 428 -14.32 -0.88 11.04
N HIS A 429 -15.60 -0.59 11.12
CA HIS A 429 -16.32 0.22 10.15
C HIS A 429 -17.01 1.34 10.94
N VAL A 430 -16.86 2.58 10.47
CA VAL A 430 -17.50 3.73 11.11
C VAL A 430 -18.96 3.77 10.68
N GLU A 431 -19.87 3.53 11.61
CA GLU A 431 -21.32 3.59 11.35
C GLU A 431 -21.84 5.03 11.33
N GLN A 432 -21.30 5.87 12.20
CA GLN A 432 -21.65 7.27 12.32
C GLN A 432 -20.43 8.05 12.80
N GLN A 433 -20.25 9.25 12.27
CA GLN A 433 -19.26 10.22 12.75
C GLN A 433 -19.93 11.59 12.78
N GLU A 434 -19.63 12.37 13.81
CA GLU A 434 -19.91 13.79 13.79
C GLU A 434 -18.95 14.48 12.81
N GLN A 435 -19.48 15.38 11.99
CA GLN A 435 -18.64 16.19 11.11
C GLN A 435 -18.12 17.38 11.89
N GLY A 436 -16.81 17.64 11.77
CA GLY A 436 -16.26 18.89 12.28
C GLY A 436 -16.79 20.06 11.47
N HIS A 437 -17.06 21.18 12.14
CA HIS A 437 -17.50 22.41 11.50
C HIS A 437 -16.33 23.35 11.29
N LEU A 438 -16.15 23.77 10.04
CA LEU A 438 -15.12 24.73 9.69
C LEU A 438 -15.30 26.07 10.44
N GLY A 439 -14.21 26.56 11.02
CA GLY A 439 -14.19 27.77 11.85
C GLY A 439 -14.67 27.57 13.28
N GLN A 440 -15.06 26.34 13.67
CA GLN A 440 -15.37 25.97 15.05
C GLN A 440 -14.43 24.88 15.56
N ASP A 441 -14.43 23.73 14.88
CA ASP A 441 -13.67 22.54 15.30
C ASP A 441 -12.26 22.54 14.70
N TYR A 442 -12.12 23.06 13.48
CA TYR A 442 -10.84 23.26 12.80
C TYR A 442 -10.87 24.53 11.93
N PHE A 443 -9.69 25.06 11.60
CA PHE A 443 -9.52 26.37 10.99
C PHE A 443 -8.83 26.31 9.62
N ASP A 444 -9.24 25.33 8.80
CA ASP A 444 -8.76 25.21 7.43
C ASP A 444 -9.49 26.17 6.46
N VAL A 445 -9.05 26.19 5.21
CA VAL A 445 -9.64 27.08 4.18
C VAL A 445 -10.93 26.48 3.59
N VAL A 446 -11.12 25.16 3.69
CA VAL A 446 -12.30 24.43 3.22
C VAL A 446 -12.63 23.29 4.19
N GLU A 447 -13.80 22.68 4.07
CA GLU A 447 -14.14 21.51 4.90
C GLU A 447 -13.29 20.30 4.48
N MET A 448 -12.41 19.84 5.38
CA MET A 448 -11.44 18.76 5.08
C MET A 448 -11.31 17.71 6.19
N GLU A 449 -11.61 18.05 7.45
CA GLU A 449 -11.46 17.08 8.54
C GLU A 449 -12.63 16.10 8.57
N THR A 450 -12.34 14.88 8.12
CA THR A 450 -13.10 13.68 8.43
C THR A 450 -12.18 12.78 9.25
N LEU A 451 -12.60 12.41 10.47
CA LEU A 451 -11.77 11.62 11.37
C LEU A 451 -11.56 10.19 10.87
N PHE A 452 -12.50 9.64 10.07
CA PHE A 452 -12.47 8.25 9.60
C PHE A 452 -13.05 8.03 8.20
#